data_AF-A0A4W3HZ93-F1
#
_entry.id   AF-A0A4W3HZ93-F1
#
_cell.length_a   1.000
_cell.length_b   1.000
_cell.length_c   1.000
_cell.angle_alpha   90.00
_cell.angle_beta   90.00
_cell.angle_gamma   90.00
#
_symmetry.space_group_name_H-M   'P 1'
#
loop_
_entity.id
_entity.type
_entity.pdbx_description
1 polymer ?
#
loop_
_entity_poly.entity_id
_entity_poly.type
_entity_poly.pdbx_seq_one_letter_code
_entity_poly.pdbx_strand_id
1 'polypeptide(L)'
;MDFIRNRLFICFRRKRRSGGHQQPMKEPTITLQIGGVTVILKNGDITKESVDAIVNTTNKTLDLQSGVSEAILKAAGSSVKDECKKLGSQANDGIVVTGGGQLQCLYIVHMVGPTTAPLITAAVEKTLRICDHRNIATVAFPAIGTGKNK
;
A
#
# COMPACT_ATOMS: atom_id res chain seq x y z
N MET A 1 -3.76 27.03 -0.31
CA MET A 1 -3.58 25.63 0.13
C MET A 1 -3.95 24.75 -1.05
N ASP A 2 -2.98 24.51 -1.95
CA ASP A 2 -3.16 23.69 -3.14
C ASP A 2 -3.14 22.21 -2.72
N PHE A 3 -4.34 21.69 -2.46
CA PHE A 3 -4.53 20.31 -2.04
C PHE A 3 -4.35 19.39 -3.26
N ILE A 4 -3.19 18.72 -3.32
CA ILE A 4 -2.93 17.48 -4.07
C ILE A 4 -3.18 17.59 -5.59
N ARG A 5 -2.16 18.03 -6.34
CA ARG A 5 -2.14 17.91 -7.81
C ARG A 5 -1.53 16.55 -8.21
N ASN A 6 -2.17 15.86 -9.14
CA ASN A 6 -1.69 14.67 -9.88
C ASN A 6 -1.25 13.48 -9.03
N ARG A 7 -2.18 12.87 -8.27
CA ARG A 7 -1.88 11.60 -7.58
C ARG A 7 -2.79 10.46 -7.99
N LEU A 8 -2.19 9.33 -8.31
CA LEU A 8 -2.87 8.06 -8.60
C LEU A 8 -3.03 7.27 -7.30
N PHE A 9 -4.27 6.90 -6.98
CA PHE A 9 -4.59 6.00 -5.86
C PHE A 9 -5.09 4.68 -6.41
N ILE A 10 -4.51 3.56 -5.98
CA ILE A 10 -4.98 2.21 -6.35
C ILE A 10 -5.48 1.50 -5.09
N CYS A 11 -6.71 0.97 -5.07
CA CYS A 11 -7.22 0.12 -3.98
C CYS A 11 -7.55 -1.29 -4.49
N PHE A 12 -7.04 -2.33 -3.82
CA PHE A 12 -7.19 -3.75 -4.21
C PHE A 12 -8.23 -4.50 -3.38
N ARG A 13 -9.19 -5.17 -4.03
CA ARG A 13 -10.12 -6.11 -3.36
C ARG A 13 -9.81 -7.57 -3.73
N ARG A 14 -9.55 -8.44 -2.75
CA ARG A 14 -9.20 -9.86 -2.97
C ARG A 14 -10.38 -10.68 -3.53
N LYS A 15 -10.13 -11.52 -4.54
CA LYS A 15 -11.09 -12.53 -5.08
C LYS A 15 -11.20 -13.74 -4.14
N ARG A 16 -12.42 -14.26 -3.89
CA ARG A 16 -12.63 -15.61 -3.33
C ARG A 16 -12.30 -16.65 -4.41
N ARG A 17 -11.69 -17.78 -4.02
CA ARG A 17 -11.29 -18.85 -4.96
C ARG A 17 -12.53 -19.52 -5.57
N SER A 18 -12.56 -19.60 -6.89
CA SER A 18 -13.35 -20.58 -7.68
C SER A 18 -12.52 -20.88 -8.92
N GLY A 19 -12.23 -22.17 -9.16
CA GLY A 19 -11.37 -22.64 -10.24
C GLY A 19 -11.97 -22.45 -11.62
N GLY A 20 -11.10 -22.30 -12.61
CA GLY A 20 -11.43 -22.23 -14.03
C GLY A 20 -10.33 -21.54 -14.82
N HIS A 21 -9.82 -22.21 -15.85
CA HIS A 21 -8.80 -21.69 -16.78
C HIS A 21 -9.47 -20.65 -17.69
N GLN A 22 -9.09 -19.37 -17.59
CA GLN A 22 -9.52 -18.29 -18.49
C GLN A 22 -8.30 -17.43 -18.85
N GLN A 23 -8.16 -17.10 -20.14
CA GLN A 23 -7.20 -16.11 -20.65
C GLN A 23 -7.33 -14.79 -19.88
N PRO A 24 -6.25 -14.00 -19.69
CA PRO A 24 -6.29 -12.81 -18.84
C PRO A 24 -7.18 -11.74 -19.45
N MET A 25 -8.43 -11.67 -19.00
CA MET A 25 -9.29 -10.52 -19.22
C MET A 25 -8.65 -9.30 -18.55
N LYS A 26 -8.65 -8.14 -19.23
CA LYS A 26 -8.29 -6.85 -18.64
C LYS A 26 -9.12 -6.67 -17.37
N GLU A 27 -8.48 -6.68 -16.20
CA GLU A 27 -9.21 -6.63 -14.92
C GLU A 27 -10.06 -5.34 -14.85
N PRO A 28 -11.34 -5.42 -14.43
CA PRO A 28 -12.22 -4.26 -14.41
C PRO A 28 -11.62 -3.18 -13.52
N THR A 29 -11.49 -1.99 -14.09
CA THR A 29 -10.88 -0.83 -13.45
C THR A 29 -11.90 0.30 -13.43
N ILE A 30 -12.13 0.89 -12.26
CA ILE A 30 -12.99 2.08 -12.10
C ILE A 30 -12.06 3.27 -11.89
N THR A 31 -12.26 4.33 -12.66
CA THR A 31 -11.45 5.56 -12.54
C THR A 31 -12.36 6.73 -12.24
N LEU A 32 -11.97 7.55 -11.27
CA LEU A 32 -12.67 8.74 -10.81
C LEU A 32 -11.69 9.91 -10.75
N GLN A 33 -12.18 11.11 -11.02
CA GLN A 33 -11.45 12.35 -10.77
C GLN A 33 -12.03 13.03 -9.54
N ILE A 34 -11.18 13.34 -8.55
CA ILE A 34 -11.55 14.07 -7.35
C ILE A 34 -10.64 15.29 -7.27
N GLY A 35 -11.16 16.46 -7.67
CA GLY A 35 -10.33 17.65 -7.84
C GLY A 35 -9.22 17.40 -8.88
N GLY A 36 -7.97 17.65 -8.50
CA GLY A 36 -6.78 17.37 -9.33
C GLY A 36 -6.19 15.96 -9.17
N VAL A 37 -6.92 15.02 -8.59
CA VAL A 37 -6.45 13.68 -8.21
C VAL A 37 -7.19 12.61 -8.99
N THR A 38 -6.45 11.65 -9.55
CA THR A 38 -7.01 10.48 -10.22
C THR A 38 -7.08 9.31 -9.24
N VAL A 39 -8.28 8.85 -8.92
CA VAL A 39 -8.50 7.68 -8.07
C VAL A 39 -8.87 6.49 -8.95
N ILE A 40 -8.15 5.39 -8.79
CA ILE A 40 -8.34 4.15 -9.53
C ILE A 40 -8.67 3.01 -8.55
N LEU A 41 -9.78 2.32 -8.78
CA LEU A 41 -10.07 1.06 -8.12
C LEU A 41 -9.72 -0.08 -9.08
N LYS A 42 -8.86 -0.99 -8.64
CA LYS A 42 -8.34 -2.09 -9.46
C LYS A 42 -8.31 -3.38 -8.65
N ASN A 43 -8.74 -4.48 -9.24
CA ASN A 43 -8.40 -5.81 -8.72
C ASN A 43 -7.04 -6.23 -9.30
N GLY A 44 -6.21 -6.91 -8.54
CA GLY A 44 -4.87 -7.31 -8.97
C GLY A 44 -3.90 -7.58 -7.82
N ASP A 45 -2.62 -7.68 -8.16
CA ASP A 45 -1.50 -7.89 -7.23
C ASP A 45 -0.70 -6.59 -7.08
N ILE A 46 -0.74 -6.00 -5.88
CA ILE A 46 -0.07 -4.73 -5.57
C ILE A 46 1.46 -4.81 -5.78
N THR A 47 2.06 -6.00 -5.69
CA THR A 47 3.51 -6.19 -5.92
C THR A 47 3.91 -6.04 -7.38
N LYS A 48 2.94 -5.94 -8.29
CA LYS A 48 3.13 -5.76 -9.74
C LYS A 48 2.84 -4.35 -10.22
N GLU A 49 2.45 -3.44 -9.32
CA GLU A 49 2.21 -2.05 -9.69
C GLU A 49 3.51 -1.31 -9.97
N SER A 50 3.45 -0.41 -10.96
CA SER A 50 4.50 0.55 -11.25
C SER A 50 4.02 1.92 -10.81
N VAL A 51 4.43 2.31 -9.60
CA VAL A 51 4.04 3.54 -8.91
C VAL A 51 5.21 4.01 -8.04
N ASP A 52 5.23 5.26 -7.62
CA ASP A 52 6.33 5.80 -6.80
C ASP A 52 6.34 5.16 -5.41
N ALA A 53 5.17 4.86 -4.84
CA ALA A 53 5.07 4.21 -3.54
C ALA A 53 3.99 3.13 -3.46
N ILE A 54 4.30 2.07 -2.73
CA ILE A 54 3.32 1.06 -2.30
C ILE A 54 3.13 1.17 -0.80
N VAL A 55 1.89 1.08 -0.32
CA VAL A 55 1.58 1.03 1.10
C VAL A 55 1.55 -0.41 1.58
N ASN A 56 2.31 -0.69 2.64
CA ASN A 56 2.26 -1.96 3.35
C ASN A 56 1.56 -1.79 4.70
N THR A 57 0.44 -2.48 4.92
CA THR A 57 -0.20 -2.56 6.25
C THR A 57 0.43 -3.69 7.06
N THR A 58 1.11 -3.35 8.16
CA THR A 58 1.96 -4.29 8.92
C THR A 58 1.73 -4.20 10.44
N ASN A 59 2.48 -4.98 11.22
CA ASN A 59 2.53 -4.95 12.68
C ASN A 59 3.56 -3.93 13.18
N LYS A 60 3.63 -3.69 14.51
CA LYS A 60 4.58 -2.76 15.12
C LYS A 60 6.04 -3.11 14.86
N THR A 61 6.34 -4.39 14.69
CA THR A 61 7.69 -4.93 14.45
C THR A 61 8.10 -4.87 12.97
N LEU A 62 7.21 -4.37 12.10
CA LEU A 62 7.45 -4.16 10.66
C LEU A 62 7.80 -5.45 9.88
N ASP A 63 7.47 -6.61 10.44
CA ASP A 63 7.88 -7.93 9.94
C ASP A 63 6.70 -8.88 9.67
N LEU A 64 5.48 -8.36 9.61
CA LEU A 64 4.27 -9.16 9.42
C LEU A 64 4.36 -10.10 8.21
N GLN A 65 4.41 -11.40 8.49
CA GLN A 65 4.51 -12.48 7.50
C GLN A 65 3.14 -13.08 7.16
N SER A 66 2.12 -12.23 6.97
CA SER A 66 0.80 -12.69 6.52
C SER A 66 0.19 -11.78 5.45
N GLY A 67 -0.67 -12.38 4.62
CA GLY A 67 -1.52 -11.66 3.68
C GLY A 67 -0.73 -10.80 2.69
N VAL A 68 -1.15 -9.54 2.53
CA VAL A 68 -0.52 -8.61 1.58
C VAL A 68 0.87 -8.17 2.06
N SER A 69 1.08 -8.01 3.38
CA SER A 69 2.40 -7.66 3.92
C SER A 69 3.45 -8.72 3.59
N GLU A 70 3.08 -10.00 3.73
CA GLU A 70 3.98 -11.09 3.34
C GLU A 70 4.36 -11.03 1.85
N ALA A 71 3.37 -10.78 0.98
CA ALA A 71 3.61 -10.66 -0.46
C ALA A 71 4.54 -9.49 -0.78
N ILE A 72 4.30 -8.32 -0.18
CA ILE A 72 5.14 -7.12 -0.36
C ILE A 72 6.56 -7.39 0.14
N LEU A 73 6.75 -7.88 1.37
CA LEU A 73 8.07 -8.11 1.96
C LEU A 73 8.85 -9.23 1.23
N LYS A 74 8.16 -10.23 0.67
CA LYS A 74 8.78 -11.25 -0.17
C LYS A 74 9.23 -10.66 -1.51
N ALA A 75 8.36 -9.89 -2.17
CA ALA A 75 8.65 -9.30 -3.47
C ALA A 75 9.66 -8.15 -3.42
N ALA A 76 9.75 -7.43 -2.30
CA ALA A 76 10.71 -6.35 -2.11
C ALA A 76 12.15 -6.86 -1.83
N GLY A 77 12.28 -8.09 -1.33
CA GLY A 77 13.58 -8.70 -1.03
C GLY A 77 14.13 -8.38 0.36
N SER A 78 15.34 -8.87 0.65
CA SER A 78 15.96 -8.78 1.98
C SER A 78 16.37 -7.37 2.39
N SER A 79 16.72 -6.51 1.44
CA SER A 79 17.13 -5.12 1.72
C SER A 79 16.07 -4.36 2.52
N VAL A 80 14.81 -4.46 2.12
CA VAL A 80 13.68 -3.83 2.83
C VAL A 80 13.47 -4.44 4.22
N LYS A 81 13.64 -5.76 4.38
CA LYS A 81 13.54 -6.40 5.70
C LYS A 81 14.63 -5.88 6.64
N ASP A 82 15.83 -5.65 6.14
CA ASP A 82 16.94 -5.13 6.94
C ASP A 82 16.76 -3.63 7.26
N GLU A 83 16.17 -2.84 6.37
CA GLU A 83 15.72 -1.47 6.67
C GLU A 83 14.64 -1.47 7.78
N CYS A 84 13.62 -2.33 7.68
CA CYS A 84 12.59 -2.48 8.72
C CYS A 84 13.20 -2.83 10.09
N LYS A 85 14.17 -3.75 10.13
CA LYS A 85 14.87 -4.11 11.38
C LYS A 85 15.63 -2.92 11.98
N LYS A 86 16.28 -2.11 11.14
CA LYS A 86 17.01 -0.89 11.58
C LYS A 86 16.05 0.17 12.12
N LEU A 87 14.87 0.30 11.54
CA LEU A 87 13.83 1.23 12.02
C LEU A 87 13.25 0.80 13.38
N GLY A 88 13.26 -0.50 13.68
CA GLY A 88 12.82 -1.05 14.95
C GLY A 88 11.30 -0.94 15.16
N SER A 89 10.87 -1.26 16.38
CA SER A 89 9.45 -1.28 16.73
C SER A 89 8.82 0.11 16.69
N GLN A 90 7.61 0.19 16.15
CA GLN A 90 6.85 1.41 15.96
C GLN A 90 5.66 1.54 16.93
N ALA A 91 5.15 2.76 17.08
CA ALA A 91 3.90 3.04 17.78
C ALA A 91 2.69 2.40 17.07
N ASN A 92 1.53 2.36 17.74
CA ASN A 92 0.27 1.82 17.19
C ASN A 92 -0.18 2.50 15.88
N ASP A 93 0.18 3.77 15.71
CA ASP A 93 -0.14 4.62 14.55
C ASP A 93 1.12 4.95 13.71
N GLY A 94 2.17 4.14 13.87
CA GLY A 94 3.45 4.32 13.20
C GLY A 94 3.31 4.27 11.69
N ILE A 95 3.94 5.24 11.01
CA ILE A 95 4.09 5.24 9.56
C ILE A 95 5.55 5.54 9.24
N VAL A 96 6.23 4.60 8.60
CA VAL A 96 7.65 4.70 8.24
C VAL A 96 7.85 4.40 6.76
N VAL A 97 8.99 4.82 6.21
CA VAL A 97 9.30 4.70 4.78
C VAL A 97 10.63 4.00 4.61
N THR A 98 10.67 3.00 3.72
CA THR A 98 11.89 2.34 3.24
C THR A 98 12.04 2.55 1.73
N GLY A 99 13.15 2.09 1.16
CA GLY A 99 13.25 1.88 -0.29
C GLY A 99 12.27 0.82 -0.81
N GLY A 100 12.06 0.80 -2.13
CA GLY A 100 11.24 -0.20 -2.84
C GLY A 100 11.84 -1.59 -2.94
N GLY A 101 13.16 -1.71 -2.74
CA GLY A 101 13.88 -2.96 -2.94
C GLY A 101 13.78 -3.46 -4.38
N GLN A 102 13.27 -4.67 -4.56
CA GLN A 102 13.08 -5.31 -5.88
C GLN A 102 11.72 -5.00 -6.53
N LEU A 103 10.85 -4.23 -5.88
CA LEU A 103 9.57 -3.80 -6.46
C LEU A 103 9.77 -2.70 -7.51
N GLN A 104 8.79 -2.56 -8.41
CA GLN A 104 8.74 -1.45 -9.37
C GLN A 104 8.19 -0.16 -8.72
N CYS A 105 8.73 0.18 -7.54
CA CYS A 105 8.42 1.43 -6.85
C CYS A 105 9.68 2.03 -6.22
N LEU A 106 9.64 3.33 -5.94
CA LEU A 106 10.75 4.03 -5.27
C LEU A 106 10.72 3.75 -3.76
N TYR A 107 9.52 3.70 -3.18
CA TYR A 107 9.32 3.63 -1.75
C TYR A 107 8.28 2.58 -1.34
N ILE A 108 8.42 2.08 -0.13
CA ILE A 108 7.33 1.38 0.59
C ILE A 108 6.99 2.21 1.82
N VAL A 109 5.70 2.55 1.96
CA VAL A 109 5.18 3.22 3.16
C VAL A 109 4.57 2.16 4.07
N HIS A 110 5.25 1.85 5.17
CA HIS A 110 4.80 0.87 6.15
C HIS A 110 3.88 1.55 7.16
N MET A 111 2.62 1.14 7.17
CA MET A 111 1.56 1.60 8.05
C MET A 111 1.27 0.53 9.09
N VAL A 112 1.46 0.82 10.37
CA VAL A 112 1.06 -0.08 11.46
C VAL A 112 -0.47 -0.14 11.50
N GLY A 113 -1.02 -1.35 11.37
CA GLY A 113 -2.39 -1.62 10.95
C GLY A 113 -3.48 -0.96 11.78
N PRO A 114 -4.17 0.09 11.27
CA PRO A 114 -5.37 0.63 11.90
C PRO A 114 -6.54 -0.34 11.75
N THR A 115 -7.34 -0.51 12.80
CA THR A 115 -8.42 -1.53 12.86
C THR A 115 -9.83 -0.95 12.79
N THR A 116 -9.99 0.37 13.00
CA THR A 116 -11.29 1.05 12.97
C THR A 116 -11.35 2.07 11.84
N ALA A 117 -12.54 2.38 11.35
CA ALA A 117 -12.73 3.34 10.26
C ALA A 117 -12.05 4.70 10.55
N PRO A 118 -12.19 5.32 11.74
CA PRO A 118 -11.50 6.57 12.06
C PRO A 118 -9.98 6.47 12.03
N LEU A 119 -9.40 5.36 12.51
CA LEU A 119 -7.96 5.13 12.47
C LEU A 119 -7.46 4.90 11.04
N ILE A 120 -8.25 4.22 10.20
CA ILE A 120 -7.93 4.02 8.79
C ILE A 120 -7.90 5.38 8.08
N THR A 121 -8.91 6.23 8.30
CA THR A 121 -8.95 7.60 7.74
C THR A 121 -7.72 8.39 8.16
N ALA A 122 -7.41 8.45 9.46
CA ALA A 122 -6.25 9.18 9.96
C ALA A 122 -4.92 8.66 9.40
N ALA A 123 -4.77 7.33 9.27
CA ALA A 123 -3.57 6.72 8.72
C ALA A 123 -3.42 7.01 7.22
N VAL A 124 -4.50 6.92 6.44
CA VAL A 124 -4.49 7.29 5.02
C VAL A 124 -4.11 8.77 4.85
N GLU A 125 -4.73 9.68 5.61
CA GLU A 125 -4.38 11.11 5.57
C GLU A 125 -2.90 11.36 5.90
N LYS A 126 -2.38 10.71 6.94
CA LYS A 126 -0.96 10.82 7.34
C LYS A 126 -0.03 10.28 6.25
N THR A 127 -0.36 9.15 5.62
CA THR A 127 0.38 8.61 4.47
C THR A 127 0.39 9.60 3.31
N LEU A 128 -0.73 10.23 2.99
CA LEU A 128 -0.80 11.19 1.89
C LEU A 128 0.00 12.45 2.14
N ARG A 129 0.02 12.96 3.37
CA ARG A 129 0.92 14.05 3.75
C ARG A 129 2.39 13.66 3.60
N ILE A 130 2.76 12.44 3.99
CA ILE A 130 4.13 11.93 3.80
C ILE A 130 4.48 11.87 2.30
N CYS A 131 3.57 11.36 1.48
CA CYS A 131 3.74 11.36 0.04
C CYS A 131 3.92 12.79 -0.49
N ASP A 132 3.22 13.76 0.08
CA ASP A 132 3.30 15.16 -0.34
C ASP A 132 4.67 15.77 -0.05
N HIS A 133 5.12 15.66 1.20
CA HIS A 133 6.44 16.14 1.62
C HIS A 133 7.61 15.47 0.89
N ARG A 134 7.41 14.26 0.35
CA ARG A 134 8.43 13.48 -0.37
C ARG A 134 8.32 13.58 -1.90
N ASN A 135 7.41 14.39 -2.43
CA ASN A 135 7.16 14.50 -3.88
C ASN A 135 6.80 13.15 -4.56
N ILE A 136 6.11 12.25 -3.86
CA ILE A 136 5.65 10.95 -4.36
C ILE A 136 4.37 11.15 -5.18
N ALA A 137 4.42 11.14 -6.50
CA ALA A 137 3.27 11.44 -7.33
C ALA A 137 2.23 10.29 -7.35
N THR A 138 2.65 9.04 -7.32
CA THR A 138 1.74 7.88 -7.44
C THR A 138 1.86 6.92 -6.25
N VAL A 139 0.72 6.53 -5.67
CA VAL A 139 0.69 5.67 -4.48
C VAL A 139 -0.39 4.60 -4.54
N ALA A 140 0.00 3.33 -4.35
CA ALA A 140 -0.93 2.21 -4.31
C ALA A 140 -1.20 1.77 -2.86
N PHE A 141 -2.48 1.64 -2.50
CA PHE A 141 -2.95 1.13 -1.22
C PHE A 141 -3.58 -0.26 -1.36
N PRO A 142 -3.33 -1.20 -0.44
CA PRO A 142 -4.17 -2.40 -0.35
C PRO A 142 -5.56 -2.02 0.20
N ALA A 143 -6.55 -2.93 0.15
CA ALA A 143 -7.76 -2.77 0.97
C ALA A 143 -7.41 -2.94 2.46
N ILE A 144 -7.11 -1.82 3.11
CA ILE A 144 -6.73 -1.72 4.52
C ILE A 144 -7.82 -2.34 5.41
N GLY A 145 -7.42 -3.11 6.41
CA GLY A 145 -8.33 -3.69 7.41
C GLY A 145 -9.14 -4.91 6.96
N THR A 146 -9.01 -5.37 5.71
CA THR A 146 -9.75 -6.54 5.18
C THR A 146 -9.01 -7.88 5.29
N GLY A 147 -7.79 -7.85 5.83
CA GLY A 147 -6.95 -9.02 6.05
C GLY A 147 -7.43 -9.88 7.22
N LYS A 148 -6.79 -11.04 7.41
CA LYS A 148 -7.04 -11.88 8.59
C LYS A 148 -6.29 -11.28 9.79
N ASN A 149 -6.97 -10.46 10.58
CA ASN A 149 -6.62 -10.26 11.98
C ASN A 149 -7.41 -11.29 12.80
N LYS A 150 -6.76 -12.39 13.20
CA LYS A 150 -7.20 -13.22 14.31
C LYS A 150 -5.98 -13.58 15.15
#